data_AF-A0A917E851-F1
#
_entry.id   AF-A0A917E851-F1
#
_cell.length_a   1.000
_cell.length_b   1.000
_cell.length_c   1.000
_cell.angle_alpha   90.00
_cell.angle_beta   90.00
_cell.angle_gamma   90.00
#
_symmetry.space_group_name_H-M   'P 1'
#
loop_
_entity.id
_entity.type
_entity.pdbx_description
1 polymer ?
#
loop_
_entity_poly.entity_id
_entity_poly.type
_entity_poly.pdbx_seq_one_letter_code
_entity_poly.pdbx_strand_id
1 'polypeptide(L)'
;MKNLINSFLVLAMFGFLFTSCDSDDDNNINGGTDPEPENEVRVSGFITEDETWTNDKIWILEGKVVVDNGATLTIDPGTIVKGEQGVQTLASALIIDNGAKLNAVGSASEPIVFTSVLDNIEIGQTAGTNLTIQDRNLWGGVIVLGTAPCSFQGNAEQELIEGLPENSGYGLYGGNNPNDNSGHLEYISIRHGGAEIGEGNEINGLTLGGVGNGTIIRNIEVIANLDDGIEWFGGTVDSSNLIVWGCGDDAFDLDQAYSGTISNGVIVQTIVSDHAFEIDGPEGDFQDGFTIENVTVFNDNSTESATNSGNREHAQFRDGALGSFSNALLLNGLSDADVNLTDDTESNYTNGLLTFSNIEIELPAGVSVSDLFTDTTGTSSFSQDAVNFVSPVQSINNATTGATLSAFNWTYTAQNSGRF
;
A
#
# COMPACT_ATOMS: atom_id res chain seq x y z
N MET A 1 12.46 -6.62 66.67
CA MET A 1 11.95 -7.93 66.20
C MET A 1 12.16 -7.93 64.70
N LYS A 2 13.24 -8.51 64.15
CA LYS A 2 13.39 -9.94 63.75
C LYS A 2 12.19 -10.36 62.87
N ASN A 3 12.32 -10.65 61.57
CA ASN A 3 13.30 -11.55 60.93
C ASN A 3 13.56 -11.25 59.42
N LEU A 4 14.80 -11.50 59.02
CA LEU A 4 15.25 -11.79 57.65
C LEU A 4 14.79 -13.19 57.22
N ILE A 5 14.49 -13.38 55.93
CA ILE A 5 14.66 -14.67 55.23
C ILE A 5 15.30 -14.40 53.85
N ASN A 6 16.45 -15.04 53.63
CA ASN A 6 17.17 -15.18 52.36
C ASN A 6 16.58 -16.36 51.55
N SER A 7 16.62 -16.26 50.21
CA SER A 7 16.97 -17.36 49.29
C SER A 7 17.20 -16.78 47.88
N PHE A 8 18.47 -16.68 47.46
CA PHE A 8 19.18 -17.62 46.58
C PHE A 8 18.84 -17.47 45.09
N LEU A 9 19.65 -16.66 44.41
CA LEU A 9 19.82 -16.65 42.95
C LEU A 9 20.52 -17.94 42.52
N VAL A 10 19.95 -18.64 41.54
CA VAL A 10 20.64 -19.70 40.79
C VAL A 10 21.00 -19.12 39.42
N LEU A 11 22.29 -18.86 39.23
CA LEU A 11 22.89 -18.46 37.96
C LEU A 11 23.35 -19.74 37.25
N ALA A 12 22.66 -20.14 36.18
CA ALA A 12 23.08 -21.27 35.35
C ALA A 12 24.09 -20.79 34.30
N MET A 13 25.37 -21.04 34.54
CA MET A 13 26.40 -21.01 33.50
C MET A 13 26.37 -22.34 32.73
N PHE A 14 26.04 -22.29 31.44
CA PHE A 14 26.31 -23.41 30.52
C PHE A 14 27.69 -23.20 29.90
N GLY A 15 28.63 -24.08 30.25
CA GLY A 15 29.97 -24.11 29.66
C GLY A 15 29.96 -24.77 28.29
N PHE A 16 30.51 -24.08 27.29
CA PHE A 16 30.88 -24.68 26.01
C PHE A 16 32.17 -25.50 26.19
N LEU A 17 32.07 -26.81 25.93
CA LEU A 17 33.23 -27.69 25.73
C LEU A 17 33.66 -27.57 24.27
N PHE A 18 34.84 -27.01 24.03
CA PHE A 18 35.55 -27.18 22.76
C PHE A 18 36.11 -28.61 22.71
N THR A 19 35.55 -29.44 21.83
CA THR A 19 36.20 -30.69 21.41
C THR A 19 36.90 -30.43 20.08
N SER A 20 38.23 -30.49 20.14
CA SER A 20 39.11 -30.58 18.97
C SER A 20 39.17 -32.03 18.53
N CYS A 21 38.79 -32.30 17.28
CA CYS A 21 39.19 -33.51 16.56
C CYS A 21 39.55 -33.10 15.14
N ASP A 22 40.86 -33.11 14.88
CA ASP A 22 41.46 -33.17 13.57
C ASP A 22 41.92 -34.61 13.36
N SER A 23 41.31 -35.31 12.40
CA SER A 23 41.92 -36.37 11.56
C SER A 23 40.88 -36.92 10.60
N ASP A 24 41.19 -36.76 9.31
CA ASP A 24 40.75 -37.50 8.12
C ASP A 24 39.85 -38.71 8.34
N ASP A 25 38.64 -38.65 7.79
CA ASP A 25 38.01 -39.82 7.17
C ASP A 25 37.01 -39.34 6.09
N ASP A 26 37.27 -39.78 4.87
CA ASP A 26 36.44 -39.60 3.69
C ASP A 26 35.01 -40.07 3.94
N ASN A 27 34.04 -39.15 3.93
CA ASN A 27 32.68 -39.48 3.58
C ASN A 27 32.05 -38.33 2.81
N ASN A 28 31.99 -38.55 1.50
CA ASN A 28 31.13 -37.86 0.54
C ASN A 28 29.67 -37.90 1.02
N ILE A 29 29.29 -36.93 1.84
CA ILE A 29 27.88 -36.58 2.04
C ILE A 29 27.56 -35.66 0.87
N ASN A 30 27.04 -36.28 -0.18
CA ASN A 30 26.34 -35.60 -1.25
C ASN A 30 25.11 -34.92 -0.60
N GLY A 31 25.28 -33.68 -0.16
CA GLY A 31 24.17 -32.83 0.26
C GLY A 31 23.26 -32.69 -0.94
N GLY A 32 22.08 -33.29 -0.86
CA GLY A 32 21.05 -33.12 -1.86
C GLY A 32 20.66 -31.65 -1.87
N THR A 33 21.22 -30.89 -2.81
CA THR A 33 20.55 -29.72 -3.36
C THR A 33 19.32 -30.27 -4.06
N ASP A 34 18.14 -30.02 -3.48
CA ASP A 34 16.91 -30.13 -4.28
C ASP A 34 17.16 -29.27 -5.53
N PRO A 35 17.00 -29.78 -6.75
CA PRO A 35 17.18 -28.94 -7.93
C PRO A 35 16.17 -27.80 -7.83
N GLU A 36 16.66 -26.56 -7.77
CA GLU A 36 15.85 -25.39 -8.05
C GLU A 36 15.02 -25.70 -9.30
N PRO A 37 13.68 -25.58 -9.24
CA PRO A 37 12.85 -25.86 -10.40
C PRO A 37 13.37 -25.04 -11.58
N GLU A 38 13.48 -25.65 -12.77
CA GLU A 38 14.24 -25.12 -13.91
C GLU A 38 13.83 -23.70 -14.38
N ASN A 39 12.71 -23.17 -13.87
CA ASN A 39 12.13 -21.89 -14.26
C ASN A 39 12.03 -20.88 -13.09
N GLU A 40 12.69 -21.10 -11.96
CA GLU A 40 12.80 -20.11 -10.88
C GLU A 40 14.17 -19.43 -10.89
N VAL A 41 14.20 -18.11 -10.67
CA VAL A 41 15.42 -17.32 -10.54
C VAL A 41 15.34 -16.48 -9.28
N ARG A 42 16.20 -16.79 -8.31
CA ARG A 42 16.38 -16.01 -7.08
C ARG A 42 17.24 -14.78 -7.33
N VAL A 43 16.78 -13.62 -6.88
CA VAL A 43 17.44 -12.32 -6.97
C VAL A 43 17.56 -11.69 -5.59
N SER A 44 18.68 -11.03 -5.31
CA SER A 44 18.96 -10.44 -3.98
C SER A 44 19.87 -9.22 -4.13
N GLY A 45 19.81 -8.29 -3.18
CA GLY A 45 20.71 -7.14 -3.13
C GLY A 45 20.46 -6.11 -4.24
N PHE A 46 21.53 -5.53 -4.77
CA PHE A 46 21.43 -4.40 -5.70
C PHE A 46 21.46 -4.84 -7.17
N ILE A 47 20.57 -4.25 -7.97
CA ILE A 47 20.59 -4.25 -9.43
C ILE A 47 21.22 -2.91 -9.86
N THR A 48 22.49 -2.96 -10.26
CA THR A 48 23.30 -1.75 -10.56
C THR A 48 23.42 -1.44 -12.05
N GLU A 49 22.86 -2.29 -12.92
CA GLU A 49 22.83 -2.12 -14.36
C GLU A 49 21.44 -2.52 -14.88
N ASP A 50 21.09 -2.09 -16.08
CA ASP A 50 19.79 -2.43 -16.67
C ASP A 50 19.59 -3.95 -16.74
N GLU A 51 18.45 -4.40 -16.22
CA GLU A 51 18.07 -5.82 -16.16
C GLU A 51 16.68 -6.02 -16.76
N THR A 52 16.43 -7.20 -17.31
CA THR A 52 15.12 -7.59 -17.84
C THR A 52 14.66 -8.90 -17.22
N TRP A 53 13.49 -8.85 -16.59
CA TRP A 53 12.79 -10.01 -16.05
C TRP A 53 11.74 -10.49 -17.04
N THR A 54 11.97 -11.69 -17.56
CA THR A 54 11.17 -12.33 -18.62
C THR A 54 10.07 -13.21 -18.03
N ASN A 55 9.00 -13.44 -18.80
CA ASN A 55 7.83 -14.20 -18.38
C ASN A 55 7.95 -15.74 -18.55
N ASP A 56 9.10 -16.23 -19.03
CA ASP A 56 9.44 -17.66 -19.09
C ASP A 56 10.00 -18.19 -17.76
N LYS A 57 10.09 -17.32 -16.75
CA LYS A 57 10.61 -17.58 -15.41
C LYS A 57 9.72 -16.97 -14.34
N ILE A 58 9.85 -17.50 -13.13
CA ILE A 58 9.37 -16.88 -11.89
C ILE A 58 10.59 -16.26 -11.20
N TRP A 59 10.50 -14.98 -10.86
CA TRP A 59 11.57 -14.23 -10.20
C TRP A 59 11.29 -14.19 -8.70
N ILE A 60 12.23 -14.64 -7.87
CA ILE A 60 12.07 -14.73 -6.42
C ILE A 60 12.95 -13.68 -5.74
N LEU A 61 12.34 -12.71 -5.06
CA LEU A 61 13.02 -11.71 -4.26
C LEU A 61 13.48 -12.33 -2.94
N GLU A 62 14.78 -12.43 -2.72
CA GLU A 62 15.37 -12.83 -1.44
C GLU A 62 15.79 -11.59 -0.64
N GLY A 63 14.94 -11.21 0.31
CA GLY A 63 15.12 -9.97 1.06
C GLY A 63 14.84 -8.74 0.20
N LYS A 64 15.52 -7.62 0.51
CA LYS A 64 15.34 -6.36 -0.20
C LYS A 64 16.15 -6.38 -1.50
N VAL A 65 15.45 -6.31 -2.62
CA VAL A 65 16.03 -6.18 -3.96
C VAL A 65 15.91 -4.73 -4.38
N VAL A 66 17.05 -4.06 -4.56
CA VAL A 66 17.12 -2.61 -4.79
C VAL A 66 17.59 -2.35 -6.21
N VAL A 67 16.77 -1.70 -7.03
CA VAL A 67 17.20 -1.14 -8.31
C VAL A 67 17.89 0.18 -8.01
N ASP A 68 19.19 0.21 -8.26
CA ASP A 68 20.07 1.32 -7.85
C ASP A 68 20.00 2.48 -8.85
N ASN A 69 20.42 3.66 -8.39
CA ASN A 69 20.40 4.89 -9.18
C ASN A 69 21.07 4.71 -10.55
N GLY A 70 20.33 5.05 -11.61
CA GLY A 70 20.79 4.96 -12.99
C GLY A 70 20.52 3.62 -13.67
N ALA A 71 20.08 2.59 -12.93
CA ALA A 71 19.63 1.33 -13.50
C ALA A 71 18.12 1.37 -13.82
N THR A 72 17.73 0.60 -14.84
CA THR A 72 16.34 0.33 -15.19
C THR A 72 16.05 -1.16 -15.05
N LEU A 73 15.06 -1.51 -14.23
CA LEU A 73 14.48 -2.83 -14.24
C LEU A 73 13.30 -2.86 -15.22
N THR A 74 13.39 -3.70 -16.25
CA THR A 74 12.27 -3.98 -17.15
C THR A 74 11.63 -5.32 -16.81
N ILE A 75 10.30 -5.38 -16.71
CA ILE A 75 9.56 -6.61 -16.44
C ILE A 75 8.59 -6.85 -17.58
N ASP A 76 8.72 -8.00 -18.26
CA ASP A 76 7.88 -8.37 -19.40
C ASP A 76 6.43 -8.65 -18.96
N PRO A 77 5.43 -8.43 -19.84
CA PRO A 77 4.04 -8.80 -19.56
C PRO A 77 3.87 -10.27 -19.13
N GLY A 78 2.99 -10.52 -18.17
CA GLY A 78 2.70 -11.87 -17.65
C GLY A 78 3.79 -12.45 -16.75
N THR A 79 4.83 -11.68 -16.42
CA THR A 79 5.87 -12.11 -15.48
C THR A 79 5.31 -12.25 -14.07
N ILE A 80 5.75 -13.31 -13.38
CA ILE A 80 5.44 -13.55 -11.97
C ILE A 80 6.69 -13.25 -11.15
N VAL A 81 6.52 -12.39 -10.14
CA VAL A 81 7.55 -12.06 -9.15
C VAL A 81 7.02 -12.49 -7.78
N LYS A 82 7.84 -13.22 -7.03
CA LYS A 82 7.48 -13.75 -5.71
C LYS A 82 8.43 -13.20 -4.64
N GLY A 83 7.90 -12.68 -3.54
CA GLY A 83 8.69 -12.37 -2.34
C GLY A 83 8.93 -13.63 -1.51
N GLU A 84 10.19 -13.91 -1.17
CA GLU A 84 10.55 -14.93 -0.18
C GLU A 84 10.04 -14.54 1.21
N GLN A 85 9.71 -15.53 2.04
CA GLN A 85 9.18 -15.26 3.38
C GLN A 85 10.21 -14.53 4.25
N GLY A 86 9.75 -13.51 4.95
CA GLY A 86 10.54 -12.76 5.93
C GLY A 86 9.62 -11.99 6.86
N VAL A 87 10.11 -11.62 8.03
CA VAL A 87 9.36 -10.82 9.02
C VAL A 87 10.17 -9.60 9.40
N GLN A 88 9.48 -8.51 9.74
CA GLN A 88 10.11 -7.24 10.11
C GLN A 88 11.14 -6.82 9.07
N THR A 89 12.30 -6.32 9.50
CA THR A 89 13.41 -5.90 8.63
C THR A 89 13.89 -6.95 7.61
N LEU A 90 13.54 -8.24 7.79
CA LEU A 90 13.88 -9.33 6.87
C LEU A 90 12.82 -9.57 5.78
N ALA A 91 11.69 -8.87 5.80
CA ALA A 91 10.67 -8.96 4.77
C ALA A 91 11.23 -8.61 3.38
N SER A 92 10.95 -9.47 2.40
CA SER A 92 11.39 -9.29 1.03
C SER A 92 10.58 -8.21 0.33
N ALA A 93 11.23 -7.31 -0.38
CA ALA A 93 10.58 -6.19 -1.08
C ALA A 93 11.35 -5.83 -2.35
N LEU A 94 10.64 -5.31 -3.35
CA LEU A 94 11.26 -4.68 -4.51
C LEU A 94 11.30 -3.17 -4.27
N ILE A 95 12.49 -2.58 -4.33
CA ILE A 95 12.71 -1.16 -4.09
C ILE A 95 13.30 -0.54 -5.34
N ILE A 96 12.63 0.45 -5.89
CA ILE A 96 13.13 1.28 -6.98
C ILE A 96 13.64 2.56 -6.34
N ASP A 97 14.96 2.63 -6.13
CA ASP A 97 15.56 3.75 -5.42
C ASP A 97 15.52 5.04 -6.25
N ASN A 98 15.72 6.19 -5.62
CA ASN A 98 15.69 7.46 -6.34
C ASN A 98 16.69 7.47 -7.51
N GLY A 99 16.25 7.96 -8.67
CA GLY A 99 17.04 7.96 -9.91
C GLY A 99 17.11 6.60 -10.64
N ALA A 100 16.56 5.52 -10.08
CA ALA A 100 16.31 4.27 -10.78
C ALA A 100 14.96 4.29 -11.51
N LYS A 101 14.70 3.26 -12.33
CA LYS A 101 13.43 3.12 -13.05
C LYS A 101 12.87 1.72 -13.02
N LEU A 102 11.54 1.64 -12.94
CA LEU A 102 10.77 0.42 -13.17
C LEU A 102 9.94 0.55 -14.43
N ASN A 103 10.22 -0.29 -15.42
CA ASN A 103 9.42 -0.44 -16.63
C ASN A 103 8.68 -1.78 -16.57
N ALA A 104 7.53 -1.80 -15.90
CA ALA A 104 6.68 -2.97 -15.68
C ALA A 104 5.32 -2.73 -16.36
N VAL A 105 5.23 -3.13 -17.63
CA VAL A 105 4.08 -2.84 -18.49
C VAL A 105 3.44 -4.15 -18.93
N GLY A 106 2.49 -4.65 -18.13
CA GLY A 106 1.66 -5.79 -18.44
C GLY A 106 0.55 -5.47 -19.44
N SER A 107 -0.42 -6.38 -19.52
CA SER A 107 -1.67 -6.15 -20.25
C SER A 107 -2.87 -6.72 -19.50
N ALA A 108 -4.08 -6.34 -19.89
CA ALA A 108 -5.31 -6.90 -19.31
C ALA A 108 -5.39 -8.45 -19.37
N SER A 109 -4.74 -9.09 -20.35
CA SER A 109 -4.69 -10.55 -20.47
C SER A 109 -3.44 -11.18 -19.88
N GLU A 110 -2.38 -10.40 -19.71
CA GLU A 110 -1.07 -10.83 -19.20
C GLU A 110 -0.58 -9.80 -18.18
N PRO A 111 -1.28 -9.64 -17.04
CA PRO A 111 -0.83 -8.73 -16.00
C PRO A 111 0.47 -9.23 -15.38
N ILE A 112 1.31 -8.32 -14.90
CA ILE A 112 2.45 -8.67 -14.06
C ILE A 112 1.92 -8.95 -12.66
N VAL A 113 2.30 -10.09 -12.07
CA VAL A 113 1.83 -10.51 -10.74
C VAL A 113 2.99 -10.50 -9.75
N PHE A 114 2.89 -9.64 -8.75
CA PHE A 114 3.73 -9.68 -7.56
C PHE A 114 2.97 -10.40 -6.43
N THR A 115 3.56 -11.43 -5.84
CA THR A 115 2.91 -12.27 -4.82
C THR A 115 3.96 -12.88 -3.87
N SER A 116 3.57 -13.85 -3.03
CA SER A 116 4.48 -14.60 -2.16
C SER A 116 4.94 -15.91 -2.79
N VAL A 117 6.10 -16.44 -2.37
CA VAL A 117 6.52 -17.83 -2.63
C VAL A 117 5.50 -18.88 -2.18
N LEU A 118 4.60 -18.52 -1.26
CA LEU A 118 3.50 -19.40 -0.82
C LEU A 118 2.37 -19.50 -1.85
N ASP A 119 2.30 -18.61 -2.83
CA ASP A 119 1.30 -18.68 -3.91
C ASP A 119 1.66 -19.80 -4.88
N ASN A 120 0.70 -20.68 -5.17
CA ASN A 120 0.88 -21.78 -6.11
C ASN A 120 0.67 -21.39 -7.58
N ILE A 121 0.56 -20.09 -7.89
CA ILE A 121 0.56 -19.59 -9.26
C ILE A 121 1.78 -20.08 -10.06
N GLU A 122 1.52 -20.56 -11.27
CA GLU A 122 2.52 -21.06 -12.23
C GLU A 122 2.63 -20.14 -13.45
N ILE A 123 3.73 -20.24 -14.21
CA ILE A 123 3.98 -19.47 -15.43
C ILE A 123 2.79 -19.56 -16.39
N GLY A 124 2.38 -18.40 -16.92
CA GLY A 124 1.24 -18.27 -17.84
C GLY A 124 -0.13 -18.25 -17.16
N GLN A 125 -0.20 -18.36 -15.83
CA GLN A 125 -1.42 -18.15 -15.06
C GLN A 125 -1.50 -16.70 -14.57
N THR A 126 -2.72 -16.23 -14.31
CA THR A 126 -2.98 -14.90 -13.73
C THR A 126 -3.35 -14.96 -12.25
N ALA A 127 -3.58 -16.16 -11.70
CA ALA A 127 -3.87 -16.40 -10.30
C ALA A 127 -3.57 -17.84 -9.88
N GLY A 128 -3.09 -18.01 -8.64
CA GLY A 128 -3.07 -19.29 -7.96
C GLY A 128 -4.46 -19.66 -7.41
N THR A 129 -4.51 -20.72 -6.62
CA THR A 129 -5.75 -21.32 -6.09
C THR A 129 -5.74 -21.53 -4.58
N ASN A 130 -4.60 -21.32 -3.92
CA ASN A 130 -4.42 -21.64 -2.50
C ASN A 130 -4.52 -20.42 -1.57
N LEU A 131 -4.08 -19.24 -2.02
CA LEU A 131 -4.18 -18.00 -1.24
C LEU A 131 -5.49 -17.27 -1.50
N THR A 132 -5.96 -16.56 -0.48
CA THR A 132 -7.25 -15.88 -0.44
C THR A 132 -7.11 -14.47 0.14
N ILE A 133 -8.21 -13.72 0.21
CA ILE A 133 -8.27 -12.39 0.82
C ILE A 133 -7.89 -12.37 2.33
N GLN A 134 -7.78 -13.55 2.95
CA GLN A 134 -7.40 -13.71 4.35
C GLN A 134 -5.88 -13.85 4.53
N ASP A 135 -5.14 -14.10 3.45
CA ASP A 135 -3.70 -14.36 3.51
C ASP A 135 -2.94 -13.05 3.23
N ARG A 136 -2.28 -12.51 4.24
CA ARG A 136 -1.55 -11.22 4.24
C ARG A 136 -0.20 -11.41 4.89
N ASN A 137 0.66 -10.38 4.88
CA ASN A 137 1.93 -10.40 5.59
C ASN A 137 2.85 -11.53 5.13
N LEU A 138 2.86 -11.79 3.80
CA LEU A 138 3.64 -12.88 3.23
C LEU A 138 4.94 -12.40 2.57
N TRP A 139 5.05 -11.10 2.31
CA TRP A 139 6.23 -10.37 1.83
C TRP A 139 5.97 -8.85 1.95
N GLY A 140 6.99 -8.02 1.74
CA GLY A 140 6.91 -6.56 1.96
C GLY A 140 6.02 -5.84 0.96
N GLY A 141 6.32 -5.89 -0.33
CA GLY A 141 5.60 -5.11 -1.35
C GLY A 141 6.54 -4.46 -2.36
N VAL A 142 6.04 -3.45 -3.08
CA VAL A 142 6.79 -2.67 -4.06
C VAL A 142 6.92 -1.22 -3.60
N ILE A 143 8.14 -0.72 -3.50
CA ILE A 143 8.44 0.66 -3.11
C ILE A 143 9.06 1.37 -4.32
N VAL A 144 8.53 2.53 -4.68
CA VAL A 144 9.08 3.39 -5.75
C VAL A 144 9.39 4.76 -5.19
N LEU A 145 10.65 5.16 -5.31
CA LEU A 145 11.17 6.39 -4.76
C LEU A 145 11.58 7.35 -5.87
N GLY A 146 11.14 8.59 -5.76
CA GLY A 146 11.38 9.65 -6.72
C GLY A 146 12.02 10.88 -6.09
N THR A 147 12.15 11.91 -6.94
CA THR A 147 12.80 13.18 -6.59
C THR A 147 11.86 14.39 -6.67
N ALA A 148 10.55 14.15 -6.68
CA ALA A 148 9.52 15.19 -6.65
C ALA A 148 9.35 15.80 -5.25
N PRO A 149 8.80 17.03 -5.17
CA PRO A 149 8.57 17.70 -3.89
C PRO A 149 7.67 16.92 -2.93
N CYS A 150 8.04 16.94 -1.65
CA CYS A 150 7.26 16.44 -0.51
C CYS A 150 7.28 17.52 0.58
N SER A 151 6.34 17.47 1.51
CA SER A 151 6.32 18.37 2.67
C SER A 151 6.78 17.65 3.92
N PHE A 152 8.05 17.85 4.26
CA PHE A 152 8.70 17.19 5.39
C PHE A 152 8.80 18.07 6.62
N GLN A 153 8.72 17.46 7.80
CA GLN A 153 8.94 18.15 9.06
C GLN A 153 10.30 18.87 9.07
N GLY A 154 10.29 20.16 9.43
CA GLY A 154 11.51 20.97 9.48
C GLY A 154 12.11 21.31 8.10
N ASN A 155 11.36 21.09 7.02
CA ASN A 155 11.73 21.39 5.64
C ASN A 155 13.00 20.67 5.18
N ALA A 156 13.11 19.37 5.49
CA ALA A 156 14.13 18.52 4.90
C ALA A 156 14.00 18.53 3.36
N GLU A 157 15.11 18.27 2.64
CA GLU A 157 15.06 18.08 1.19
C GLU A 157 14.65 16.65 0.82
N GLN A 158 15.04 15.69 1.66
CA GLN A 158 14.80 14.28 1.50
C GLN A 158 14.62 13.62 2.86
N GLU A 159 13.83 12.56 2.90
CA GLU A 159 13.69 11.67 4.06
C GLU A 159 13.93 10.21 3.66
N LEU A 160 14.17 9.37 4.66
CA LEU A 160 14.21 7.92 4.47
C LEU A 160 12.77 7.42 4.48
N ILE A 161 12.38 6.71 3.44
CA ILE A 161 11.07 6.04 3.42
C ILE A 161 10.99 5.08 4.59
N GLU A 162 9.82 4.99 5.19
CA GLU A 162 9.58 4.04 6.27
C GLU A 162 9.77 2.58 5.82
N GLY A 163 9.84 1.69 6.80
CA GLY A 163 10.07 0.27 6.59
C GLY A 163 11.51 -0.12 6.22
N LEU A 164 12.38 0.86 5.93
CA LEU A 164 13.75 0.63 5.49
C LEU A 164 14.79 0.93 6.58
N PRO A 165 15.88 0.14 6.65
CA PRO A 165 16.91 0.34 7.65
C PRO A 165 17.67 1.66 7.42
N GLU A 166 17.92 2.42 8.48
CA GLU A 166 18.79 3.59 8.43
C GLU A 166 20.20 3.23 7.93
N ASN A 167 20.86 4.18 7.25
CA ASN A 167 22.23 4.04 6.75
C ASN A 167 22.44 2.86 5.77
N SER A 168 21.36 2.40 5.12
CA SER A 168 21.39 1.31 4.14
C SER A 168 22.04 1.69 2.81
N GLY A 169 22.13 2.99 2.53
CA GLY A 169 22.66 3.53 1.26
C GLY A 169 21.63 3.65 0.14
N TYR A 170 20.36 3.34 0.42
CA TYR A 170 19.19 3.50 -0.46
C TYR A 170 18.00 3.98 0.38
N GLY A 171 16.85 4.24 -0.26
CA GLY A 171 15.61 4.48 0.46
C GLY A 171 15.30 5.96 0.68
N LEU A 172 16.15 6.87 0.22
CA LEU A 172 15.87 8.30 0.32
C LEU A 172 14.91 8.74 -0.80
N TYR A 173 13.94 9.57 -0.49
CA TYR A 173 13.01 10.15 -1.45
C TYR A 173 12.78 11.63 -1.19
N GLY A 174 12.11 12.29 -2.13
CA GLY A 174 11.90 13.73 -2.09
C GLY A 174 12.96 14.50 -2.86
N GLY A 175 12.68 15.78 -3.09
CA GLY A 175 13.54 16.68 -3.86
C GLY A 175 12.76 17.87 -4.39
N ASN A 176 13.15 18.38 -5.55
CA ASN A 176 12.55 19.57 -6.16
C ASN A 176 12.16 19.37 -7.64
N ASN A 177 12.13 18.13 -8.11
CA ASN A 177 11.85 17.82 -9.51
C ASN A 177 10.42 17.26 -9.67
N PRO A 178 9.40 18.12 -9.85
CA PRO A 178 8.02 17.65 -10.03
C PRO A 178 7.81 16.81 -11.29
N ASN A 179 8.77 16.82 -12.24
CA ASN A 179 8.72 16.01 -13.47
C ASN A 179 9.65 14.80 -13.40
N ASP A 180 10.01 14.36 -12.19
CA ASP A 180 10.73 13.11 -11.98
C ASP A 180 10.03 11.93 -12.67
N ASN A 181 10.82 10.98 -13.15
CA ASN A 181 10.33 9.84 -13.92
C ASN A 181 10.97 8.55 -13.41
N SER A 182 10.23 7.87 -12.54
CA SER A 182 10.56 6.57 -11.95
C SER A 182 10.13 5.39 -12.84
N GLY A 183 9.59 5.65 -14.03
CA GLY A 183 9.27 4.65 -15.05
C GLY A 183 7.80 4.56 -15.46
N HIS A 184 7.36 3.35 -15.78
CA HIS A 184 6.02 3.04 -16.28
C HIS A 184 5.52 1.74 -15.66
N LEU A 185 4.51 1.86 -14.79
CA LEU A 185 3.83 0.78 -14.10
C LEU A 185 2.41 0.66 -14.67
N GLU A 186 2.12 -0.44 -15.35
CA GLU A 186 0.80 -0.65 -15.93
C GLU A 186 0.36 -2.12 -15.99
N TYR A 187 -0.90 -2.41 -15.63
CA TYR A 187 -1.46 -3.77 -15.51
C TYR A 187 -0.65 -4.65 -14.56
N ILE A 188 -0.58 -4.22 -13.31
CA ILE A 188 0.16 -4.88 -12.23
C ILE A 188 -0.81 -5.29 -11.12
N SER A 189 -0.69 -6.53 -10.66
CA SER A 189 -1.44 -7.06 -9.51
C SER A 189 -0.45 -7.42 -8.40
N ILE A 190 -0.52 -6.72 -7.28
CA ILE A 190 0.32 -6.88 -6.08
C ILE A 190 -0.52 -7.54 -5.00
N ARG A 191 -0.09 -8.70 -4.49
CA ARG A 191 -0.95 -9.55 -3.66
C ARG A 191 -0.24 -10.02 -2.41
N HIS A 192 -1.01 -10.13 -1.32
CA HIS A 192 -0.60 -10.79 -0.08
C HIS A 192 0.66 -10.15 0.57
N GLY A 193 0.87 -8.86 0.29
CA GLY A 193 2.00 -8.08 0.77
C GLY A 193 1.79 -7.55 2.19
N GLY A 194 2.56 -6.52 2.52
CA GLY A 194 2.53 -5.87 3.81
C GLY A 194 3.53 -6.49 4.77
N ALA A 195 4.28 -5.70 5.53
CA ALA A 195 5.11 -6.24 6.60
C ALA A 195 5.29 -5.24 7.74
N GLU A 196 4.88 -5.64 8.95
CA GLU A 196 5.14 -4.88 10.18
C GLU A 196 6.62 -4.94 10.56
N ILE A 197 7.32 -3.80 10.48
CA ILE A 197 8.74 -3.66 10.82
C ILE A 197 8.90 -3.26 12.30
N GLY A 198 8.03 -2.37 12.78
CA GLY A 198 7.89 -1.92 14.16
C GLY A 198 6.52 -1.30 14.36
N GLU A 199 6.24 -0.77 15.56
CA GLU A 199 4.97 -0.05 15.82
C GLU A 199 4.96 1.27 15.03
N GLY A 200 4.05 1.40 14.05
CA GLY A 200 3.98 2.57 13.15
C GLY A 200 5.21 2.66 12.25
N ASN A 201 5.69 1.52 11.79
CA ASN A 201 6.73 1.41 10.79
C ASN A 201 6.51 0.13 9.97
N GLU A 202 5.95 0.28 8.78
CA GLU A 202 5.48 -0.82 7.96
C GLU A 202 6.06 -0.74 6.53
N ILE A 203 5.76 -1.74 5.70
CA ILE A 203 5.99 -1.70 4.25
C ILE A 203 4.66 -2.06 3.61
N ASN A 204 4.21 -1.25 2.66
CA ASN A 204 2.88 -1.33 2.08
C ASN A 204 2.81 -2.07 0.74
N GLY A 205 1.59 -2.23 0.20
CA GLY A 205 1.39 -2.93 -1.06
C GLY A 205 2.14 -2.26 -2.21
N LEU A 206 1.79 -1.00 -2.48
CA LEU A 206 2.55 -0.11 -3.34
C LEU A 206 2.84 1.21 -2.61
N THR A 207 4.09 1.44 -2.25
CA THR A 207 4.54 2.70 -1.65
C THR A 207 5.16 3.60 -2.71
N LEU A 208 4.74 4.87 -2.74
CA LEU A 208 5.16 5.88 -3.71
C LEU A 208 5.72 7.11 -2.98
N GLY A 209 7.04 7.14 -2.76
CA GLY A 209 7.70 8.26 -2.10
C GLY A 209 8.23 9.29 -3.11
N GLY A 210 7.67 10.50 -3.11
CA GLY A 210 8.18 11.62 -3.93
C GLY A 210 8.22 11.33 -5.42
N VAL A 211 7.27 10.54 -5.94
CA VAL A 211 7.23 10.14 -7.36
C VAL A 211 6.69 11.31 -8.21
N GLY A 212 7.39 11.63 -9.29
CA GLY A 212 7.04 12.75 -10.17
C GLY A 212 6.05 12.42 -11.29
N ASN A 213 5.43 13.47 -11.86
CA ASN A 213 4.47 13.38 -12.96
C ASN A 213 5.06 12.99 -14.33
N GLY A 214 6.38 12.76 -14.39
CA GLY A 214 7.02 12.11 -15.53
C GLY A 214 6.83 10.59 -15.53
N THR A 215 6.39 10.02 -14.41
CA THR A 215 6.09 8.59 -14.22
C THR A 215 4.67 8.27 -14.69
N ILE A 216 4.47 7.08 -15.25
CA ILE A 216 3.13 6.58 -15.60
C ILE A 216 2.73 5.49 -14.62
N ILE A 217 1.64 5.69 -13.87
CA ILE A 217 1.06 4.68 -12.98
C ILE A 217 -0.42 4.50 -13.33
N ARG A 218 -0.80 3.34 -13.86
CA ARG A 218 -2.21 3.06 -14.15
C ARG A 218 -2.56 1.59 -14.24
N ASN A 219 -3.82 1.22 -13.99
CA ASN A 219 -4.25 -0.19 -13.98
C ASN A 219 -3.45 -0.99 -12.94
N ILE A 220 -3.55 -0.59 -11.68
CA ILE A 220 -2.88 -1.26 -10.56
C ILE A 220 -3.95 -1.92 -9.69
N GLU A 221 -3.70 -3.16 -9.29
CA GLU A 221 -4.48 -3.91 -8.33
C GLU A 221 -3.61 -4.23 -7.11
N VAL A 222 -4.10 -3.95 -5.90
CA VAL A 222 -3.52 -4.42 -4.64
C VAL A 222 -4.54 -5.26 -3.88
N ILE A 223 -4.13 -6.43 -3.39
CA ILE A 223 -5.03 -7.39 -2.72
C ILE A 223 -4.39 -7.91 -1.44
N ALA A 224 -5.18 -7.96 -0.36
CA ALA A 224 -4.80 -8.58 0.90
C ALA A 224 -3.43 -8.08 1.41
N ASN A 225 -3.21 -6.78 1.38
CA ASN A 225 -2.08 -6.20 2.09
C ASN A 225 -2.32 -6.30 3.60
N LEU A 226 -1.25 -6.50 4.39
CA LEU A 226 -1.36 -6.46 5.85
C LEU A 226 -1.84 -5.09 6.32
N ASP A 227 -1.27 -4.07 5.71
CA ASP A 227 -1.37 -2.68 6.09
C ASP A 227 -1.98 -1.93 4.90
N ASP A 228 -1.35 -0.88 4.37
CA ASP A 228 -1.98 -0.06 3.33
C ASP A 228 -1.97 -0.68 1.94
N GLY A 229 -3.01 -0.37 1.15
CA GLY A 229 -3.09 -0.77 -0.24
C GLY A 229 -2.07 -0.04 -1.10
N ILE A 230 -2.28 1.25 -1.28
CA ILE A 230 -1.36 2.13 -1.99
C ILE A 230 -1.19 3.38 -1.14
N GLU A 231 0.06 3.76 -0.95
CA GLU A 231 0.42 4.89 -0.09
C GLU A 231 1.32 5.86 -0.85
N TRP A 232 1.01 7.14 -0.76
CA TRP A 232 1.73 8.22 -1.42
C TRP A 232 2.35 9.16 -0.38
N PHE A 233 3.66 9.10 -0.25
CA PHE A 233 4.42 10.08 0.54
C PHE A 233 4.86 11.23 -0.36
N GLY A 234 4.08 12.32 -0.38
CA GLY A 234 4.32 13.47 -1.23
C GLY A 234 4.38 13.12 -2.72
N GLY A 235 4.99 14.00 -3.52
CA GLY A 235 5.12 13.82 -4.97
C GLY A 235 3.95 14.38 -5.78
N THR A 236 4.05 14.23 -7.09
CA THR A 236 3.18 14.89 -8.09
C THR A 236 2.61 13.91 -9.12
N VAL A 237 2.90 12.61 -8.99
CA VAL A 237 2.51 11.60 -9.98
C VAL A 237 1.00 11.51 -10.12
N ASP A 238 0.48 11.53 -11.35
CA ASP A 238 -0.92 11.17 -11.59
C ASP A 238 -1.07 9.66 -11.67
N SER A 239 -2.08 9.12 -10.99
CA SER A 239 -2.40 7.69 -10.96
C SER A 239 -3.83 7.42 -11.40
N SER A 240 -4.06 6.38 -12.20
CA SER A 240 -5.42 6.09 -12.70
C SER A 240 -5.79 4.61 -12.79
N ASN A 241 -7.07 4.28 -12.66
CA ASN A 241 -7.55 2.89 -12.66
C ASN A 241 -6.85 2.07 -11.57
N LEU A 242 -7.06 2.46 -10.32
CA LEU A 242 -6.48 1.80 -9.15
C LEU A 242 -7.56 0.97 -8.44
N ILE A 243 -7.26 -0.26 -8.04
CA ILE A 243 -8.16 -1.07 -7.24
C ILE A 243 -7.45 -1.68 -6.05
N VAL A 244 -8.10 -1.59 -4.89
CA VAL A 244 -7.61 -2.16 -3.63
C VAL A 244 -8.69 -3.05 -3.05
N TRP A 245 -8.34 -4.28 -2.69
CA TRP A 245 -9.25 -5.22 -2.07
C TRP A 245 -8.71 -5.79 -0.77
N GLY A 246 -9.41 -5.49 0.31
CA GLY A 246 -9.26 -6.14 1.61
C GLY A 246 -7.89 -5.93 2.23
N CYS A 247 -7.34 -4.72 2.17
CA CYS A 247 -6.19 -4.28 2.99
C CYS A 247 -6.57 -4.24 4.48
N GLY A 248 -5.55 -4.35 5.35
CA GLY A 248 -5.77 -4.48 6.80
C GLY A 248 -5.78 -3.14 7.52
N ASP A 249 -5.16 -2.12 6.94
CA ASP A 249 -5.29 -0.74 7.38
C ASP A 249 -5.98 0.08 6.26
N ASP A 250 -5.31 1.08 5.69
CA ASP A 250 -5.92 2.02 4.77
C ASP A 250 -5.81 1.61 3.31
N ALA A 251 -6.87 1.82 2.54
CA ALA A 251 -6.85 1.38 1.15
C ALA A 251 -6.01 2.32 0.28
N PHE A 252 -6.29 3.62 0.33
CA PHE A 252 -5.43 4.67 -0.22
C PHE A 252 -5.04 5.62 0.90
N ASP A 253 -3.73 5.71 1.15
CA ASP A 253 -3.16 6.62 2.13
C ASP A 253 -2.32 7.70 1.43
N LEU A 254 -2.56 8.97 1.75
CA LEU A 254 -1.85 10.10 1.17
C LEU A 254 -1.24 10.92 2.26
N ASP A 255 0.03 11.22 2.09
CA ASP A 255 0.82 11.84 3.11
C ASP A 255 1.71 12.95 2.56
N GLN A 256 2.22 13.81 3.46
CA GLN A 256 3.30 14.76 3.16
C GLN A 256 3.06 15.63 1.90
N ALA A 257 1.83 16.12 1.75
CA ALA A 257 1.39 16.98 0.65
C ALA A 257 1.50 16.36 -0.75
N TYR A 258 1.06 15.11 -0.92
CA TYR A 258 0.85 14.57 -2.26
C TYR A 258 -0.06 15.49 -3.09
N SER A 259 0.40 15.82 -4.29
CA SER A 259 -0.18 16.86 -5.16
C SER A 259 -0.60 16.34 -6.53
N GLY A 260 -0.58 15.02 -6.71
CA GLY A 260 -1.02 14.36 -7.92
C GLY A 260 -2.53 14.16 -8.00
N THR A 261 -2.98 13.66 -9.14
CA THR A 261 -4.37 13.26 -9.37
C THR A 261 -4.52 11.74 -9.25
N ILE A 262 -5.42 11.28 -8.40
CA ILE A 262 -5.93 9.91 -8.38
C ILE A 262 -7.29 9.89 -9.07
N SER A 263 -7.38 9.19 -10.20
CA SER A 263 -8.60 9.12 -11.01
C SER A 263 -9.06 7.69 -11.25
N ASN A 264 -10.38 7.46 -11.17
CA ASN A 264 -10.97 6.14 -11.37
C ASN A 264 -10.42 5.08 -10.39
N GLY A 265 -10.78 5.19 -9.11
CA GLY A 265 -10.34 4.28 -8.04
C GLY A 265 -11.48 3.40 -7.53
N VAL A 266 -11.20 2.13 -7.21
CA VAL A 266 -12.16 1.23 -6.55
C VAL A 266 -11.55 0.65 -5.29
N ILE A 267 -12.28 0.73 -4.18
CA ILE A 267 -11.88 0.13 -2.91
C ILE A 267 -12.94 -0.87 -2.50
N VAL A 268 -12.51 -2.07 -2.14
CA VAL A 268 -13.37 -3.12 -1.59
C VAL A 268 -12.87 -3.43 -0.19
N GLN A 269 -13.51 -2.85 0.82
CA GLN A 269 -13.14 -3.11 2.21
C GLN A 269 -13.69 -4.45 2.69
N THR A 270 -13.07 -4.99 3.74
CA THR A 270 -13.49 -6.22 4.42
C THR A 270 -13.49 -5.99 5.93
N ILE A 271 -13.92 -6.98 6.73
CA ILE A 271 -14.01 -6.87 8.19
C ILE A 271 -12.71 -6.48 8.93
N VAL A 272 -11.58 -6.50 8.26
CA VAL A 272 -10.26 -6.14 8.80
C VAL A 272 -9.85 -4.71 8.50
N SER A 273 -10.43 -4.06 7.48
CA SER A 273 -9.93 -2.79 6.95
C SER A 273 -10.20 -1.64 7.91
N ASP A 274 -9.40 -0.59 7.81
CA ASP A 274 -9.58 0.65 8.56
C ASP A 274 -10.32 1.69 7.69
N HIS A 275 -9.63 2.59 6.99
CA HIS A 275 -10.24 3.60 6.13
C HIS A 275 -10.13 3.23 4.65
N ALA A 276 -11.10 3.70 3.86
CA ALA A 276 -10.99 3.58 2.41
C ALA A 276 -10.01 4.65 1.88
N PHE A 277 -9.98 5.81 2.53
CA PHE A 277 -9.00 6.86 2.30
C PHE A 277 -8.53 7.39 3.66
N GLU A 278 -7.24 7.39 3.92
CA GLU A 278 -6.62 8.26 4.94
C GLU A 278 -5.82 9.33 4.19
N ILE A 279 -5.95 10.58 4.63
CA ILE A 279 -5.43 11.73 3.90
C ILE A 279 -4.87 12.74 4.89
N ASP A 280 -3.56 12.86 4.84
CA ASP A 280 -2.76 13.70 5.71
C ASP A 280 -2.30 14.95 4.97
N GLY A 281 -2.18 16.02 5.74
CA GLY A 281 -1.71 17.28 5.22
C GLY A 281 -0.19 17.39 5.15
N PRO A 282 0.30 18.60 4.88
CA PRO A 282 1.72 18.87 4.79
C PRO A 282 2.39 18.94 6.17
N GLU A 283 3.52 18.25 6.37
CA GLU A 283 4.27 18.32 7.63
C GLU A 283 5.21 19.53 7.73
N GLY A 284 5.47 20.20 6.60
CA GLY A 284 6.39 21.33 6.45
C GLY A 284 5.78 22.56 5.76
N ASP A 285 6.64 23.47 5.32
CA ASP A 285 6.24 24.73 4.68
C ASP A 285 5.77 24.54 3.23
N PHE A 286 6.11 23.42 2.58
CA PHE A 286 5.60 23.11 1.25
C PHE A 286 4.11 22.78 1.35
N GLN A 287 3.29 23.46 0.57
CA GLN A 287 1.83 23.36 0.62
C GLN A 287 1.33 23.15 -0.79
N ASP A 288 0.78 21.98 -1.05
CA ASP A 288 0.11 21.62 -2.28
C ASP A 288 -0.97 20.58 -1.96
N GLY A 289 -1.92 20.37 -2.87
CA GLY A 289 -3.11 19.59 -2.57
C GLY A 289 -3.41 18.52 -3.60
N PHE A 290 -3.92 17.38 -3.12
CA PHE A 290 -4.31 16.25 -3.96
C PHE A 290 -5.54 16.57 -4.82
N THR A 291 -5.75 15.75 -5.85
CA THR A 291 -7.05 15.62 -6.52
C THR A 291 -7.46 14.15 -6.54
N ILE A 292 -8.61 13.82 -5.94
CA ILE A 292 -9.23 12.50 -6.05
C ILE A 292 -10.56 12.64 -6.78
N GLU A 293 -10.72 11.88 -7.87
CA GLU A 293 -11.98 11.87 -8.63
C GLU A 293 -12.40 10.51 -9.18
N ASN A 294 -13.72 10.34 -9.31
CA ASN A 294 -14.36 9.17 -9.92
C ASN A 294 -14.04 7.89 -9.14
N VAL A 295 -14.32 7.88 -7.84
CA VAL A 295 -13.99 6.75 -6.96
C VAL A 295 -15.24 6.00 -6.49
N THR A 296 -15.11 4.69 -6.26
CA THR A 296 -16.18 3.88 -5.67
C THR A 296 -15.65 3.04 -4.52
N VAL A 297 -16.30 3.16 -3.37
CA VAL A 297 -16.02 2.38 -2.18
C VAL A 297 -17.13 1.36 -1.96
N PHE A 298 -16.76 0.09 -1.89
CA PHE A 298 -17.61 -1.01 -1.47
C PHE A 298 -17.23 -1.46 -0.07
N ASN A 299 -17.97 -0.99 0.93
CA ASN A 299 -17.74 -1.42 2.31
C ASN A 299 -18.33 -2.80 2.60
N ASP A 300 -17.88 -3.36 3.72
CA ASP A 300 -18.42 -4.55 4.35
C ASP A 300 -19.32 -4.12 5.52
N ASN A 301 -20.64 -4.18 5.31
CA ASN A 301 -21.64 -3.84 6.33
C ASN A 301 -21.96 -4.98 7.31
N SER A 302 -21.13 -6.03 7.37
CA SER A 302 -21.30 -7.05 8.39
C SER A 302 -21.06 -6.47 9.78
N THR A 303 -21.80 -6.99 10.77
CA THR A 303 -21.62 -6.61 12.17
C THR A 303 -20.37 -7.22 12.81
N GLU A 304 -19.64 -8.05 12.06
CA GLU A 304 -18.39 -8.65 12.49
C GLU A 304 -17.25 -7.68 12.15
N SER A 305 -16.34 -7.46 13.09
CA SER A 305 -15.09 -6.73 12.84
C SER A 305 -13.94 -7.61 13.34
N ALA A 306 -12.84 -7.61 12.61
CA ALA A 306 -11.60 -8.17 13.12
C ALA A 306 -11.05 -7.30 14.26
N THR A 307 -10.18 -7.90 15.07
CA THR A 307 -9.38 -7.14 16.04
C THR A 307 -8.53 -6.13 15.26
N ASN A 308 -8.54 -4.87 15.68
CA ASN A 308 -7.82 -3.74 15.07
C ASN A 308 -8.38 -3.17 13.75
N SER A 309 -9.58 -3.55 13.31
CA SER A 309 -10.26 -2.80 12.23
C SER A 309 -10.78 -1.47 12.75
N GLY A 310 -10.47 -0.34 12.11
CA GLY A 310 -11.09 0.96 12.38
C GLY A 310 -12.41 1.17 11.63
N ASN A 311 -13.33 0.22 11.84
CA ASN A 311 -14.73 0.31 11.43
C ASN A 311 -15.05 0.38 9.94
N ARG A 312 -14.08 0.34 9.01
CA ARG A 312 -14.34 0.43 7.56
C ARG A 312 -14.87 1.81 7.19
N GLU A 313 -14.22 2.86 7.70
CA GLU A 313 -14.60 4.25 7.44
C GLU A 313 -14.44 4.61 5.96
N HIS A 314 -15.29 5.52 5.47
CA HIS A 314 -15.26 5.92 4.08
C HIS A 314 -14.08 6.83 3.78
N ALA A 315 -13.71 7.73 4.68
CA ALA A 315 -12.49 8.52 4.55
C ALA A 315 -12.17 9.27 5.86
N GLN A 316 -10.89 9.40 6.19
CA GLN A 316 -10.38 10.31 7.20
C GLN A 316 -9.52 11.39 6.52
N PHE A 317 -9.71 12.65 6.91
CA PHE A 317 -8.88 13.78 6.48
C PHE A 317 -8.31 14.47 7.71
N ARG A 318 -6.99 14.38 7.90
CA ARG A 318 -6.30 14.81 9.13
C ARG A 318 -5.07 15.66 8.83
N ASP A 319 -4.45 16.16 9.90
CA ASP A 319 -3.19 16.92 9.87
C ASP A 319 -3.09 18.03 8.81
N GLY A 320 -4.19 18.75 8.60
CA GLY A 320 -4.22 19.90 7.70
C GLY A 320 -4.35 19.47 6.24
N ALA A 321 -5.01 18.35 5.95
CA ALA A 321 -5.29 17.91 4.59
C ALA A 321 -5.89 19.04 3.73
N LEU A 322 -5.43 19.14 2.49
CA LEU A 322 -5.89 20.11 1.50
C LEU A 322 -5.93 19.48 0.11
N GLY A 323 -6.89 19.89 -0.71
CA GLY A 323 -7.11 19.29 -2.02
C GLY A 323 -8.59 19.24 -2.41
N SER A 324 -8.91 18.33 -3.33
CA SER A 324 -10.27 18.13 -3.79
C SER A 324 -10.65 16.66 -3.87
N PHE A 325 -11.81 16.33 -3.31
CA PHE A 325 -12.40 15.00 -3.34
C PHE A 325 -13.76 15.07 -4.04
N SER A 326 -13.87 14.41 -5.19
CA SER A 326 -15.06 14.57 -6.03
C SER A 326 -15.50 13.31 -6.76
N ASN A 327 -16.74 13.33 -7.23
CA ASN A 327 -17.31 12.25 -8.03
C ASN A 327 -17.19 10.87 -7.35
N ALA A 328 -17.54 10.79 -6.06
CA ALA A 328 -17.35 9.59 -5.25
C ALA A 328 -18.68 8.86 -5.00
N LEU A 329 -18.66 7.53 -5.05
CA LEU A 329 -19.77 6.66 -4.69
C LEU A 329 -19.40 5.79 -3.48
N LEU A 330 -20.11 5.98 -2.37
CA LEU A 330 -19.87 5.30 -1.10
C LEU A 330 -21.00 4.29 -0.81
N LEU A 331 -20.68 3.00 -0.76
CA LEU A 331 -21.68 1.93 -0.68
C LEU A 331 -21.46 1.03 0.53
N ASN A 332 -22.55 0.50 1.08
CA ASN A 332 -22.54 -0.53 2.12
C ASN A 332 -21.75 -0.16 3.39
N GLY A 333 -21.75 1.11 3.80
CA GLY A 333 -21.15 1.51 5.07
C GLY A 333 -21.89 0.98 6.29
N LEU A 334 -21.20 0.91 7.44
CA LEU A 334 -21.83 0.79 8.75
C LEU A 334 -22.42 2.13 9.20
N SER A 335 -23.16 2.14 10.32
CA SER A 335 -23.79 3.37 10.85
C SER A 335 -22.81 4.45 11.30
N ASP A 336 -21.55 4.08 11.43
CA ASP A 336 -20.39 4.85 11.86
C ASP A 336 -19.23 4.80 10.85
N ALA A 337 -19.45 4.25 9.65
CA ALA A 337 -18.47 4.34 8.56
C ALA A 337 -18.58 5.73 7.93
N ASP A 338 -17.90 6.71 8.52
CA ASP A 338 -18.05 8.11 8.18
C ASP A 338 -16.97 8.63 7.22
N VAL A 339 -17.17 9.87 6.79
CA VAL A 339 -16.17 10.74 6.19
C VAL A 339 -15.89 11.83 7.22
N ASN A 340 -14.71 11.84 7.81
CA ASN A 340 -14.42 12.71 8.95
C ASN A 340 -13.27 13.68 8.69
N LEU A 341 -13.37 14.87 9.31
CA LEU A 341 -12.27 15.82 9.45
C LEU A 341 -11.75 15.74 10.89
N THR A 342 -10.44 15.62 11.04
CA THR A 342 -9.76 15.63 12.34
C THR A 342 -8.67 16.68 12.41
N ASP A 343 -8.11 16.81 13.62
CA ASP A 343 -6.98 17.67 13.94
C ASP A 343 -7.19 19.14 13.56
N ASP A 344 -6.46 19.68 12.59
CA ASP A 344 -6.60 21.07 12.11
C ASP A 344 -7.12 21.19 10.66
N THR A 345 -7.58 20.08 10.08
CA THR A 345 -8.10 20.00 8.71
C THR A 345 -9.37 20.82 8.50
N GLU A 346 -10.20 21.01 9.52
CA GLU A 346 -11.45 21.76 9.44
C GLU A 346 -11.22 23.24 9.09
N SER A 347 -10.06 23.78 9.44
CA SER A 347 -9.61 25.11 9.03
C SER A 347 -9.44 25.19 7.52
N ASN A 348 -8.84 24.17 6.90
CA ASN A 348 -8.64 24.12 5.44
C ASN A 348 -9.96 23.96 4.71
N TYR A 349 -10.90 23.16 5.24
CA TYR A 349 -12.26 23.11 4.72
C TYR A 349 -12.95 24.49 4.79
N THR A 350 -12.92 25.14 5.95
CA THR A 350 -13.57 26.45 6.17
C THR A 350 -13.02 27.55 5.26
N ASN A 351 -11.73 27.47 4.92
CA ASN A 351 -11.06 28.41 4.01
C ASN A 351 -11.19 28.03 2.53
N GLY A 352 -11.82 26.89 2.20
CA GLY A 352 -12.01 26.40 0.85
C GLY A 352 -10.75 25.83 0.20
N LEU A 353 -9.76 25.41 1.01
CA LEU A 353 -8.54 24.72 0.57
C LEU A 353 -8.77 23.21 0.45
N LEU A 354 -9.67 22.65 1.28
CA LEU A 354 -10.20 21.30 1.13
C LEU A 354 -11.64 21.38 0.61
N THR A 355 -11.95 20.70 -0.49
CA THR A 355 -13.26 20.80 -1.14
C THR A 355 -13.85 19.44 -1.50
N PHE A 356 -15.18 19.35 -1.40
CA PHE A 356 -15.95 18.15 -1.68
C PHE A 356 -17.04 18.44 -2.70
N SER A 357 -17.24 17.56 -3.68
CA SER A 357 -18.32 17.72 -4.66
C SER A 357 -18.81 16.42 -5.28
N ASN A 358 -20.11 16.36 -5.58
CA ASN A 358 -20.73 15.25 -6.30
C ASN A 358 -20.46 13.86 -5.68
N ILE A 359 -20.77 13.74 -4.39
CA ILE A 359 -20.68 12.48 -3.65
C ILE A 359 -22.08 11.85 -3.61
N GLU A 360 -22.17 10.55 -3.88
CA GLU A 360 -23.36 9.76 -3.64
C GLU A 360 -23.07 8.70 -2.57
N ILE A 361 -24.03 8.45 -1.67
CA ILE A 361 -23.86 7.50 -0.56
C ILE A 361 -25.10 6.63 -0.35
N GLU A 362 -24.89 5.33 -0.17
CA GLU A 362 -25.93 4.41 0.32
C GLU A 362 -26.00 4.48 1.85
N LEU A 363 -27.02 5.16 2.38
CA LEU A 363 -27.16 5.39 3.82
C LEU A 363 -27.64 4.13 4.56
N PRO A 364 -27.03 3.78 5.70
CA PRO A 364 -27.59 2.80 6.63
C PRO A 364 -28.96 3.23 7.16
N ALA A 365 -29.76 2.25 7.57
CA ALA A 365 -31.12 2.53 8.04
C ALA A 365 -31.14 3.44 9.29
N GLY A 366 -31.79 4.59 9.17
CA GLY A 366 -31.94 5.55 10.27
C GLY A 366 -30.76 6.53 10.43
N VAL A 367 -29.77 6.44 9.56
CA VAL A 367 -28.60 7.34 9.51
C VAL A 367 -28.86 8.42 8.47
N SER A 368 -28.48 9.66 8.78
CA SER A 368 -28.54 10.80 7.87
C SER A 368 -27.17 11.17 7.35
N VAL A 369 -27.11 11.94 6.26
CA VAL A 369 -25.85 12.44 5.70
C VAL A 369 -25.01 13.17 6.76
N SER A 370 -25.61 14.03 7.57
CA SER A 370 -24.88 14.79 8.59
C SER A 370 -24.35 13.94 9.74
N ASP A 371 -24.82 12.69 9.89
CA ASP A 371 -24.30 11.75 10.88
C ASP A 371 -23.00 11.07 10.39
N LEU A 372 -22.76 11.03 9.08
CA LEU A 372 -21.61 10.37 8.44
C LEU A 372 -20.61 11.34 7.80
N PHE A 373 -20.83 12.64 7.92
CA PHE A 373 -19.87 13.65 7.47
C PHE A 373 -19.52 14.47 8.69
N THR A 374 -18.47 14.09 9.40
CA THR A 374 -18.22 14.56 10.77
C THR A 374 -17.00 15.48 10.83
N ASP A 375 -17.03 16.44 11.75
CA ASP A 375 -15.87 17.23 12.14
C ASP A 375 -15.66 16.98 13.62
N THR A 376 -14.58 16.28 13.96
CA THR A 376 -14.30 15.84 15.33
C THR A 376 -13.95 17.01 16.26
N THR A 377 -13.47 18.13 15.70
CA THR A 377 -13.22 19.37 16.44
C THR A 377 -14.54 20.08 16.80
N GLY A 378 -15.56 19.89 15.98
CA GLY A 378 -16.88 20.54 16.09
C GLY A 378 -16.83 22.05 15.85
N THR A 379 -15.84 22.55 15.10
CA THR A 379 -15.63 24.00 14.92
C THR A 379 -15.98 24.51 13.52
N SER A 380 -16.13 23.63 12.53
CA SER A 380 -16.57 23.96 11.18
C SER A 380 -18.06 23.67 10.94
N SER A 381 -18.54 24.01 9.74
CA SER A 381 -19.90 23.69 9.27
C SER A 381 -19.98 22.39 8.47
N PHE A 382 -18.90 21.60 8.38
CA PHE A 382 -18.78 20.45 7.47
C PHE A 382 -19.98 19.49 7.54
N SER A 383 -20.38 19.06 8.74
CA SER A 383 -21.52 18.15 8.92
C SER A 383 -22.86 18.72 8.46
N GLN A 384 -23.08 20.03 8.63
CA GLN A 384 -24.30 20.67 8.14
C GLN A 384 -24.24 20.92 6.63
N ASP A 385 -23.06 21.22 6.10
CA ASP A 385 -22.86 21.53 4.68
C ASP A 385 -22.90 20.30 3.79
N ALA A 386 -22.67 19.10 4.35
CA ALA A 386 -22.61 17.84 3.61
C ALA A 386 -23.82 17.60 2.69
N VAL A 387 -25.02 17.99 3.09
CA VAL A 387 -26.23 17.87 2.25
C VAL A 387 -26.18 18.68 0.95
N ASN A 388 -25.23 19.61 0.80
CA ASN A 388 -25.05 20.41 -0.42
C ASN A 388 -24.18 19.70 -1.46
N PHE A 389 -23.34 18.75 -1.06
CA PHE A 389 -22.42 18.03 -1.95
C PHE A 389 -22.60 16.51 -1.93
N VAL A 390 -23.41 15.97 -1.01
CA VAL A 390 -23.73 14.55 -0.86
C VAL A 390 -25.20 14.28 -1.19
N SER A 391 -25.46 13.29 -2.04
CA SER A 391 -26.81 12.82 -2.37
C SER A 391 -27.00 11.35 -1.98
N PRO A 392 -28.02 11.00 -1.17
CA PRO A 392 -28.30 9.61 -0.87
C PRO A 392 -28.75 8.81 -2.10
N VAL A 393 -28.27 7.58 -2.23
CA VAL A 393 -28.70 6.60 -3.23
C VAL A 393 -29.21 5.32 -2.57
N GLN A 394 -30.01 4.54 -3.28
CA GLN A 394 -30.55 3.27 -2.75
C GLN A 394 -29.64 2.07 -3.00
N SER A 395 -28.83 2.14 -4.06
CA SER A 395 -27.90 1.10 -4.48
C SER A 395 -27.03 1.63 -5.60
N ILE A 396 -26.00 0.88 -5.99
CA ILE A 396 -25.18 1.17 -7.16
C ILE A 396 -25.97 1.36 -8.46
N ASN A 397 -27.11 0.68 -8.64
CA ASN A 397 -27.92 0.79 -9.86
C ASN A 397 -28.60 2.16 -10.02
N ASN A 398 -28.63 2.96 -8.96
CA ASN A 398 -29.19 4.31 -8.95
C ASN A 398 -28.11 5.38 -9.02
N ALA A 399 -26.84 4.99 -8.89
CA ALA A 399 -25.75 5.92 -8.83
C ALA A 399 -25.49 6.57 -10.19
N THR A 400 -25.10 7.84 -10.16
CA THR A 400 -24.71 8.63 -11.33
C THR A 400 -23.26 9.09 -11.30
N THR A 401 -22.58 8.82 -10.19
CA THR A 401 -21.17 9.14 -9.95
C THR A 401 -20.37 7.90 -9.55
N GLY A 402 -19.05 8.05 -9.41
CA GLY A 402 -18.12 7.00 -9.01
C GLY A 402 -17.28 6.45 -10.16
N ALA A 403 -16.60 5.35 -9.87
CA ALA A 403 -15.65 4.72 -10.77
C ALA A 403 -16.32 4.02 -11.96
N THR A 404 -15.61 4.02 -13.09
CA THR A 404 -15.93 3.20 -14.26
C THR A 404 -15.46 1.76 -14.03
N LEU A 405 -16.34 0.94 -13.44
CA LEU A 405 -16.02 -0.44 -13.03
C LEU A 405 -15.49 -1.34 -14.16
N SER A 406 -15.91 -1.12 -15.41
CA SER A 406 -15.44 -1.93 -16.55
C SER A 406 -13.95 -1.82 -16.83
N ALA A 407 -13.27 -0.77 -16.31
CA ALA A 407 -11.81 -0.63 -16.42
C ALA A 407 -11.07 -1.73 -15.64
N PHE A 408 -11.73 -2.37 -14.67
CA PHE A 408 -11.12 -3.35 -13.77
C PHE A 408 -11.45 -4.80 -14.13
N ASN A 409 -12.10 -5.09 -15.25
CA ASN A 409 -12.49 -6.46 -15.64
C ASN A 409 -11.32 -7.45 -15.76
N TRP A 410 -10.08 -6.95 -15.87
CA TRP A 410 -8.86 -7.75 -15.94
C TRP A 410 -8.40 -8.29 -14.57
N THR A 411 -8.87 -7.68 -13.48
CA THR A 411 -8.31 -7.86 -12.14
C THR A 411 -8.81 -9.13 -11.49
N TYR A 412 -8.03 -9.67 -10.54
CA TYR A 412 -8.48 -10.79 -9.72
C TYR A 412 -9.68 -10.41 -8.85
N THR A 413 -9.70 -9.17 -8.37
CA THR A 413 -10.77 -8.57 -7.57
C THR A 413 -12.09 -8.56 -8.32
N ALA A 414 -12.12 -8.14 -9.59
CA ALA A 414 -13.35 -8.14 -10.37
C ALA A 414 -13.93 -9.55 -10.55
N GLN A 415 -13.07 -10.56 -10.63
CA GLN A 415 -13.47 -11.95 -10.83
C GLN A 415 -13.94 -12.63 -9.53
N ASN A 416 -13.47 -12.17 -8.36
CA ASN A 416 -13.62 -12.92 -7.10
C ASN A 416 -14.32 -12.17 -5.96
N SER A 417 -14.37 -10.83 -5.99
CA SER A 417 -14.99 -10.03 -4.91
C SER A 417 -16.51 -10.07 -4.88
N GLY A 418 -17.15 -10.42 -6.00
CA GLY A 418 -18.61 -10.38 -6.16
C GLY A 418 -19.20 -8.96 -6.24
N ARG A 419 -18.38 -7.94 -6.54
CA ARG A 419 -18.81 -6.53 -6.64
C ARG A 419 -18.98 -6.01 -8.08
N PHE A 420 -18.55 -6.79 -9.08
CA PHE A 420 -18.46 -6.39 -10.49
C PHE A 420 -19.46 -7.12 -11.39
#